data_AF-X0T8G0-F1
#
_entry.id   AF-X0T8G0-F1
#
_cell.length_a   1.000
_cell.length_b   1.000
_cell.length_c   1.000
_cell.angle_alpha   90.00
_cell.angle_beta   90.00
_cell.angle_gamma   90.00
#
_symmetry.space_group_name_H-M   'P 1'
#
loop_
_entity.id
_entity.type
_entity.pdbx_description
1 polymer ?
#
loop_
_entity_poly.entity_id
_entity_poly.type
_entity_poly.pdbx_seq_one_letter_code
_entity_poly.pdbx_strand_id
1 'polypeptide(L)'
;TIGDFPNLPGSASLAALGAAVSGADIIKIGLKESTTEDDCVYLMKGVVKAVKTYNENIKIVVAGYADRIRMNSSPDFLLLPNIAAKSGADIVMLDTFIKDGKGLFDFLSVEQLKLFKNKAKKLNLEVALAGYLMKDSLPLIKKIMPDIIGVRSIVCEGYDRNNGIIRGHLIEELKAELYA
;
A
#
# COMPACT_ATOMS: atom_id res chain seq x y z
N THR A 1 9.68 2.24 -2.64
CA THR A 1 9.30 1.00 -1.93
C THR A 1 10.58 0.29 -1.55
N ILE A 2 10.66 -0.33 -0.37
CA ILE A 2 11.83 -1.15 -0.02
C ILE A 2 11.65 -2.61 -0.41
N GLY A 3 10.42 -3.05 -0.70
CA GLY A 3 10.11 -4.39 -1.20
C GLY A 3 9.06 -5.13 -0.38
N ASP A 4 8.84 -6.39 -0.75
CA ASP A 4 7.97 -7.33 -0.06
C ASP A 4 8.81 -8.08 0.98
N PHE A 5 8.81 -7.56 2.21
CA PHE A 5 9.80 -7.93 3.21
C PHE A 5 9.46 -9.22 3.96
N PRO A 6 10.46 -10.10 4.17
CA PRO A 6 10.38 -11.17 5.16
C PRO A 6 10.41 -10.57 6.59
N ASN A 7 10.22 -11.41 7.61
CA ASN A 7 10.30 -10.97 9.01
C ASN A 7 11.77 -10.73 9.45
N LEU A 8 12.42 -9.73 8.87
CA LEU A 8 13.81 -9.33 9.13
C LEU A 8 13.86 -7.83 9.51
N PRO A 9 13.52 -7.46 10.75
CA PRO A 9 13.38 -6.06 11.19
C PRO A 9 14.63 -5.20 10.97
N GLY A 10 15.82 -5.74 11.22
CA GLY A 10 17.08 -5.02 11.03
C GLY A 10 17.32 -4.66 9.55
N SER A 11 17.14 -5.65 8.67
CA SER A 11 17.28 -5.46 7.22
C SER A 11 16.24 -4.48 6.67
N ALA A 12 15.00 -4.57 7.12
CA ALA A 12 13.94 -3.63 6.75
C ALA A 12 14.27 -2.20 7.19
N SER A 13 14.80 -2.04 8.42
CA SER A 13 15.19 -0.74 8.97
C SER A 13 16.33 -0.10 8.18
N LEU A 14 17.38 -0.87 7.84
CA LEU A 14 18.50 -0.38 7.04
C LEU A 14 18.06 -0.02 5.61
N ALA A 15 17.22 -0.85 4.98
CA ALA A 15 16.69 -0.55 3.66
C ALA A 15 15.79 0.70 3.65
N ALA A 16 14.97 0.88 4.69
CA ALA A 16 14.14 2.07 4.86
C ALA A 16 14.98 3.33 5.06
N LEU A 17 15.99 3.29 5.93
CA LEU A 17 16.92 4.41 6.08
C LEU A 17 17.67 4.70 4.77
N GLY A 18 18.10 3.68 4.03
CA GLY A 18 18.71 3.84 2.71
C GLY A 18 17.79 4.56 1.72
N ALA A 19 16.50 4.19 1.69
CA ALA A 19 15.49 4.88 0.87
C ALA A 19 15.29 6.33 1.31
N ALA A 20 15.24 6.60 2.62
CA ALA A 20 15.12 7.95 3.17
C ALA A 20 16.31 8.84 2.76
N VAL A 21 17.53 8.35 2.96
CA VAL A 21 18.78 9.04 2.59
C VAL A 21 18.87 9.27 1.08
N SER A 22 18.26 8.39 0.28
CA SER A 22 18.19 8.54 -1.17
C SER A 22 17.13 9.55 -1.65
N GLY A 23 16.41 10.21 -0.74
CA GLY A 23 15.45 11.28 -1.05
C GLY A 23 13.99 10.85 -1.14
N ALA A 24 13.60 9.70 -0.57
CA ALA A 24 12.20 9.29 -0.57
C ALA A 24 11.38 10.00 0.53
N ASP A 25 10.35 10.75 0.13
CA ASP A 25 9.38 11.37 1.07
C ASP A 25 8.33 10.38 1.59
N ILE A 26 8.11 9.28 0.86
CA ILE A 26 7.15 8.22 1.22
C ILE A 26 7.83 6.87 1.06
N ILE A 27 7.89 6.11 2.15
CA ILE A 27 8.55 4.81 2.19
C ILE A 27 7.51 3.72 2.43
N LYS A 28 7.37 2.82 1.46
CA LYS A 28 6.43 1.69 1.49
C LYS A 28 7.11 0.37 1.81
N ILE A 29 6.50 -0.39 2.72
CA ILE A 29 6.93 -1.70 3.19
C ILE A 29 5.79 -2.70 2.99
N GLY A 30 6.02 -3.74 2.18
CA GLY A 30 5.07 -4.83 2.00
C GLY A 30 5.28 -5.94 3.03
N LEU A 31 4.26 -6.30 3.80
CA LEU A 31 4.34 -7.33 4.84
C LEU A 31 4.10 -8.72 4.25
N LYS A 32 5.16 -9.39 3.80
CA LYS A 32 5.05 -10.68 3.09
C LYS A 32 5.06 -11.89 4.01
N GLU A 33 5.92 -11.94 5.04
CA GLU A 33 6.09 -13.20 5.80
C GLU A 33 5.64 -13.16 7.27
N SER A 34 5.48 -11.95 7.82
CA SER A 34 4.92 -11.79 9.17
C SER A 34 3.41 -11.96 9.14
N THR A 35 2.86 -12.84 9.98
CA THR A 35 1.41 -13.13 10.00
C THR A 35 0.70 -12.62 11.24
N THR A 36 1.39 -12.54 12.38
CA THR A 36 0.83 -12.06 13.64
C THR A 36 0.91 -10.53 13.72
N GLU A 37 -0.03 -9.91 14.43
CA GLU A 37 -0.02 -8.46 14.64
C GLU A 37 1.27 -8.02 15.34
N ASP A 38 1.72 -8.75 16.36
CA ASP A 38 2.90 -8.39 17.16
C ASP A 38 4.20 -8.45 16.36
N ASP A 39 4.40 -9.49 15.54
CA ASP A 39 5.58 -9.59 14.68
C ASP A 39 5.62 -8.45 13.65
N CYS A 40 4.48 -8.14 13.05
CA CYS A 40 4.37 -7.03 12.11
C CYS A 40 4.65 -5.69 12.80
N VAL A 41 4.12 -5.47 14.00
CA VAL A 41 4.38 -4.25 14.79
C VAL A 41 5.85 -4.16 15.16
N TYR A 42 6.50 -5.25 15.56
CA TYR A 42 7.91 -5.27 15.90
C TYR A 42 8.79 -4.86 14.70
N LEU A 43 8.54 -5.46 13.53
CA LEU A 43 9.22 -5.10 12.29
C LEU A 43 9.01 -3.62 11.94
N MET A 44 7.76 -3.16 11.95
CA MET A 44 7.42 -1.80 11.55
C MET A 44 7.92 -0.75 12.54
N LYS A 45 7.98 -1.04 13.84
CA LYS A 45 8.59 -0.13 14.84
C LYS A 45 10.07 0.11 14.56
N GLY A 46 10.81 -0.91 14.14
CA GLY A 46 12.21 -0.76 13.73
C GLY A 46 12.34 0.19 12.54
N VAL A 47 11.52 -0.02 11.51
CA VAL A 47 11.46 0.83 10.31
C VAL A 47 11.09 2.26 10.66
N VAL A 48 10.02 2.46 11.43
CA VAL A 48 9.54 3.79 11.84
C VAL A 48 10.61 4.52 12.62
N LYS A 49 11.23 3.87 13.61
CA LYS A 49 12.33 4.47 14.36
C LYS A 49 13.48 4.89 13.45
N ALA A 50 13.95 4.00 12.57
CA ALA A 50 15.09 4.28 11.70
C ALA A 50 14.84 5.48 10.77
N VAL A 51 13.66 5.57 10.18
CA VAL A 51 13.29 6.66 9.25
C VAL A 51 13.00 7.95 10.01
N LYS A 52 12.17 7.92 11.06
CA LYS A 52 11.74 9.13 11.77
C LYS A 52 12.85 9.76 12.60
N THR A 53 13.84 8.97 13.07
CA THR A 53 15.06 9.53 13.69
C THR A 53 15.92 10.30 12.66
N TYR A 54 15.89 9.89 11.39
CA TYR A 54 16.59 10.60 10.31
C TYR A 54 15.83 11.85 9.84
N ASN A 55 14.52 11.71 9.58
CA ASN A 55 13.65 12.83 9.21
C ASN A 55 12.19 12.50 9.58
N GLU A 56 11.62 13.26 10.51
CA GLU A 56 10.27 13.05 11.03
C GLU A 56 9.15 13.26 9.98
N ASN A 57 9.43 14.04 8.92
CA ASN A 57 8.46 14.40 7.89
C ASN A 57 8.24 13.29 6.84
N ILE A 58 9.14 12.31 6.76
CA ILE A 58 9.00 11.20 5.79
C ILE A 58 7.83 10.32 6.21
N LYS A 59 6.88 10.09 5.31
CA LYS A 59 5.73 9.23 5.56
C LYS A 59 6.07 7.75 5.37
N ILE A 60 5.51 6.91 6.22
CA ILE A 60 5.74 5.47 6.23
C ILE A 60 4.43 4.74 5.95
N VAL A 61 4.48 3.83 4.98
CA VAL A 61 3.34 3.05 4.52
C VAL A 61 3.49 1.59 4.95
N VAL A 62 2.54 1.11 5.75
CA VAL A 62 2.34 -0.33 6.00
C VAL A 62 1.45 -0.87 4.89
N ALA A 63 2.01 -1.71 4.01
CA ALA A 63 1.26 -2.33 2.93
C ALA A 63 1.04 -3.83 3.19
N GLY A 64 -0.21 -4.28 3.01
CA GLY A 64 -0.55 -5.69 2.88
C GLY A 64 -1.21 -5.98 1.53
N TYR A 65 -1.66 -7.22 1.36
CA TYR A 65 -2.10 -7.72 0.07
C TYR A 65 -3.56 -8.18 0.10
N ALA A 66 -4.36 -7.67 -0.83
CA ALA A 66 -5.76 -8.05 -1.00
C ALA A 66 -5.89 -9.52 -1.38
N ASP A 67 -4.95 -10.03 -2.17
CA ASP A 67 -4.88 -11.42 -2.62
C ASP A 67 -4.07 -12.31 -1.68
N ARG A 68 -4.03 -12.01 -0.37
CA ARG A 68 -3.31 -12.81 0.63
C ARG A 68 -3.68 -14.30 0.61
N ILE A 69 -4.87 -14.65 0.14
CA ILE A 69 -5.31 -16.05 -0.01
C ILE A 69 -4.44 -16.84 -0.99
N ARG A 70 -3.73 -16.15 -1.87
CA ARG A 70 -2.80 -16.71 -2.87
C ARG A 70 -1.35 -16.70 -2.40
N MET A 71 -1.11 -16.30 -1.16
CA MET A 71 0.23 -16.18 -0.57
C MET A 71 0.41 -17.23 0.54
N ASN A 72 1.66 -17.65 0.77
CA ASN A 72 1.98 -18.57 1.87
C ASN A 72 1.77 -17.91 3.24
N SER A 73 2.06 -16.62 3.33
CA SER A 73 1.92 -15.80 4.53
C SER A 73 1.66 -14.36 4.12
N SER A 74 0.97 -13.63 5.00
CA SER A 74 0.69 -12.19 4.98
C SER A 74 -0.29 -11.94 6.13
N PRO A 75 -0.23 -10.80 6.83
CA PRO A 75 -1.23 -10.49 7.84
C PRO A 75 -2.60 -10.35 7.18
N ASP A 76 -3.65 -10.60 7.96
CA ASP A 76 -5.01 -10.30 7.53
C ASP A 76 -5.17 -8.80 7.27
N PHE A 77 -5.89 -8.43 6.21
CA PHE A 77 -6.03 -7.04 5.80
C PHE A 77 -6.64 -6.16 6.90
N LEU A 78 -7.53 -6.70 7.73
CA LEU A 78 -8.13 -5.95 8.85
C LEU A 78 -7.19 -5.76 10.03
N LEU A 79 -6.05 -6.46 10.10
CA LEU A 79 -5.02 -6.22 11.12
C LEU A 79 -4.11 -5.04 10.75
N LEU A 80 -3.94 -4.74 9.46
CA LEU A 80 -3.01 -3.69 8.99
C LEU A 80 -3.24 -2.31 9.63
N PRO A 81 -4.48 -1.81 9.82
CA PRO A 81 -4.70 -0.53 10.50
C PRO A 81 -4.16 -0.52 11.94
N ASN A 82 -4.30 -1.62 12.68
CA ASN A 82 -3.75 -1.73 14.03
C ASN A 82 -2.21 -1.76 13.99
N ILE A 83 -1.64 -2.52 13.04
CA ILE A 83 -0.18 -2.62 12.85
C ILE A 83 0.41 -1.23 12.57
N ALA A 84 -0.19 -0.50 11.62
CA ALA A 84 0.23 0.85 11.26
C ALA A 84 0.15 1.81 12.46
N ALA A 85 -0.99 1.84 13.16
CA ALA A 85 -1.18 2.71 14.31
C ALA A 85 -0.20 2.40 15.47
N LYS A 86 -0.05 1.11 15.83
CA LYS A 86 0.83 0.67 16.92
C LYS A 86 2.32 0.85 16.62
N SER A 87 2.70 0.86 15.34
CA SER A 87 4.08 1.08 14.92
C SER A 87 4.43 2.56 14.76
N GLY A 88 3.44 3.45 14.67
CA GLY A 88 3.65 4.87 14.40
C GLY A 88 3.84 5.17 12.91
N ALA A 89 3.33 4.30 12.02
CA ALA A 89 3.28 4.57 10.59
C ALA A 89 2.15 5.56 10.24
N ASP A 90 2.26 6.22 9.10
CA ASP A 90 1.38 7.32 8.70
C ASP A 90 0.24 6.84 7.77
N ILE A 91 0.52 5.84 6.93
CA ILE A 91 -0.38 5.36 5.89
C ILE A 91 -0.53 3.84 5.99
N VAL A 92 -1.75 3.35 5.82
CA VAL A 92 -2.04 1.91 5.64
C VAL A 92 -2.51 1.64 4.21
N MET A 93 -2.00 0.57 3.61
CA MET A 93 -2.18 0.30 2.18
C MET A 93 -2.60 -1.15 1.89
N LEU A 94 -3.42 -1.31 0.86
CA LEU A 94 -3.64 -2.59 0.18
C LEU A 94 -3.15 -2.55 -1.27
N ASP A 95 -2.47 -3.61 -1.70
CA ASP A 95 -2.05 -3.86 -3.08
C ASP A 95 -2.37 -5.33 -3.44
N THR A 96 -2.03 -5.78 -4.64
CA THR A 96 -1.94 -7.22 -4.94
C THR A 96 -0.50 -7.71 -4.86
N PHE A 97 -0.24 -8.97 -4.55
CA PHE A 97 1.08 -9.57 -4.60
C PHE A 97 1.34 -10.12 -6.01
N ILE A 98 0.47 -11.01 -6.48
CA ILE A 98 0.59 -11.63 -7.80
C ILE A 98 0.03 -10.69 -8.88
N LYS A 99 0.81 -10.48 -9.94
CA LYS A 99 0.52 -9.51 -11.00
C LYS A 99 0.03 -10.19 -12.27
N ASP A 100 -1.08 -10.93 -12.16
CA ASP A 100 -1.68 -11.78 -13.20
C ASP A 100 -2.96 -11.18 -13.82
N GLY A 101 -3.18 -9.87 -13.68
CA GLY A 101 -4.38 -9.20 -14.17
C GLY A 101 -5.58 -9.25 -13.23
N LYS A 102 -5.50 -9.99 -12.11
CA LYS A 102 -6.48 -9.87 -11.03
C LYS A 102 -6.13 -8.69 -10.12
N GLY A 103 -7.13 -7.88 -9.80
CA GLY A 103 -7.03 -6.65 -9.04
C GLY A 103 -7.68 -6.70 -7.68
N LEU A 104 -7.63 -5.57 -6.98
CA LEU A 104 -8.17 -5.37 -5.63
C LEU A 104 -9.60 -5.91 -5.48
N PHE A 105 -10.46 -5.60 -6.45
CA PHE A 105 -11.88 -5.91 -6.44
C PHE A 105 -12.21 -7.37 -6.81
N ASP A 106 -11.22 -8.14 -7.26
CA ASP A 106 -11.37 -9.60 -7.42
C ASP A 106 -11.24 -10.34 -6.08
N PHE A 107 -10.67 -9.70 -5.06
CA PHE A 107 -10.39 -10.32 -3.76
C PHE A 107 -11.18 -9.69 -2.62
N LEU A 108 -11.49 -8.39 -2.69
CA LEU A 108 -12.17 -7.66 -1.62
C LEU A 108 -13.37 -6.86 -2.15
N SER A 109 -14.49 -6.96 -1.45
CA SER A 109 -15.70 -6.21 -1.75
C SER A 109 -15.58 -4.74 -1.34
N VAL A 110 -16.46 -3.89 -1.86
CA VAL A 110 -16.54 -2.47 -1.47
C VAL A 110 -16.81 -2.32 0.03
N GLU A 111 -17.64 -3.19 0.61
CA GLU A 111 -17.99 -3.22 2.03
C GLU A 111 -16.77 -3.57 2.89
N GLN A 112 -15.98 -4.57 2.48
CA GLN A 112 -14.75 -4.94 3.17
C GLN A 112 -13.71 -3.80 3.12
N LEU A 113 -13.58 -3.13 1.97
CA LEU A 113 -12.68 -1.99 1.83
C LEU A 113 -13.16 -0.75 2.60
N LYS A 114 -14.47 -0.51 2.69
CA LYS A 114 -15.04 0.51 3.57
C LYS A 114 -14.79 0.20 5.04
N LEU A 115 -14.92 -1.06 5.46
CA LEU A 115 -14.60 -1.48 6.83
C LEU A 115 -13.12 -1.22 7.15
N PHE A 116 -12.23 -1.64 6.25
CA PHE A 116 -10.79 -1.37 6.34
C PHE A 116 -10.50 0.13 6.49
N LYS A 117 -11.05 0.95 5.60
CA LYS A 117 -10.89 2.41 5.63
C LYS A 117 -11.43 3.02 6.93
N ASN A 118 -12.62 2.63 7.36
CA ASN A 118 -13.24 3.15 8.57
C ASN A 118 -12.42 2.81 9.82
N LYS A 119 -11.81 1.61 9.85
CA LYS A 119 -10.90 1.22 10.93
C LYS A 119 -9.64 2.09 10.93
N ALA A 120 -9.02 2.30 9.77
CA ALA A 120 -7.84 3.15 9.62
C ALA A 120 -8.10 4.61 10.02
N LYS A 121 -9.23 5.17 9.57
CA LYS A 121 -9.63 6.55 9.90
C LYS A 121 -9.80 6.76 11.41
N LYS A 122 -10.39 5.79 12.13
CA LYS A 122 -10.52 5.85 13.61
C LYS A 122 -9.17 5.88 14.32
N LEU A 123 -8.11 5.45 13.65
CA LEU A 123 -6.73 5.43 14.15
C LEU A 123 -5.89 6.57 13.58
N ASN A 124 -6.52 7.57 12.93
CA ASN A 124 -5.86 8.73 12.31
C ASN A 124 -4.83 8.36 11.24
N LEU A 125 -5.07 7.28 10.49
CA LEU A 125 -4.23 6.85 9.38
C LEU A 125 -4.82 7.30 8.04
N GLU A 126 -3.95 7.68 7.12
CA GLU A 126 -4.29 7.79 5.70
C GLU A 126 -4.44 6.38 5.08
N VAL A 127 -5.32 6.25 4.08
CA VAL A 127 -5.64 4.98 3.43
C VAL A 127 -5.26 5.02 1.96
N ALA A 128 -4.36 4.12 1.56
CA ALA A 128 -3.98 3.93 0.17
C ALA A 128 -4.53 2.62 -0.40
N LEU A 129 -5.12 2.65 -1.60
CA LEU A 129 -5.59 1.45 -2.29
C LEU A 129 -4.92 1.31 -3.66
N ALA A 130 -4.41 0.12 -3.96
CA ALA A 130 -3.81 -0.24 -5.24
C ALA A 130 -4.16 -1.70 -5.59
N GLY A 131 -3.50 -2.23 -6.63
CA GLY A 131 -3.71 -3.60 -7.11
C GLY A 131 -4.59 -3.62 -8.35
N TYR A 132 -3.96 -3.45 -9.51
CA TYR A 132 -4.59 -3.51 -10.85
C TYR A 132 -5.91 -2.72 -10.95
N LEU A 133 -5.87 -1.44 -10.53
CA LEU A 133 -6.99 -0.53 -10.69
C LEU A 133 -7.06 -0.06 -12.14
N MET A 134 -8.20 -0.32 -12.79
CA MET A 134 -8.50 0.03 -14.18
C MET A 134 -9.73 0.96 -14.24
N LYS A 135 -10.15 1.40 -15.44
CA LYS A 135 -11.29 2.33 -15.60
C LYS A 135 -12.56 1.84 -14.91
N ASP A 136 -12.86 0.55 -15.03
CA ASP A 136 -14.03 -0.08 -14.37
C ASP A 136 -13.94 -0.10 -12.84
N SER A 137 -12.74 0.04 -12.28
CA SER A 137 -12.52 0.16 -10.83
C SER A 137 -12.87 1.54 -10.28
N LEU A 138 -12.85 2.59 -11.10
CA LEU A 138 -12.97 3.99 -10.63
C LEU A 138 -14.31 4.29 -9.94
N PRO A 139 -15.48 3.84 -10.45
CA PRO A 139 -16.74 4.03 -9.73
C PRO A 139 -16.74 3.37 -8.34
N LEU A 140 -16.07 2.23 -8.18
CA LEU A 140 -15.95 1.53 -6.90
C LEU A 140 -15.00 2.28 -5.95
N ILE A 141 -13.86 2.78 -6.48
CA ILE A 141 -12.93 3.63 -5.74
C ILE A 141 -13.64 4.90 -5.24
N LYS A 142 -14.44 5.58 -6.07
CA LYS A 142 -15.23 6.74 -5.66
C LYS A 142 -16.22 6.43 -4.54
N LYS A 143 -16.80 5.23 -4.50
CA LYS A 143 -17.67 4.80 -3.39
C LYS A 143 -16.90 4.62 -2.07
N ILE A 144 -15.62 4.26 -2.13
CA ILE A 144 -14.76 4.04 -0.95
C ILE A 144 -14.09 5.34 -0.51
N MET A 145 -13.70 6.20 -1.47
CA MET A 145 -12.93 7.44 -1.31
C MET A 145 -11.63 7.25 -0.51
N PRO A 146 -10.70 6.36 -0.89
CA PRO A 146 -9.41 6.29 -0.21
C PRO A 146 -8.67 7.64 -0.33
N ASP A 147 -7.76 7.93 0.60
CA ASP A 147 -6.97 9.16 0.58
C ASP A 147 -5.97 9.15 -0.58
N ILE A 148 -5.47 7.96 -0.95
CA ILE A 148 -4.50 7.75 -2.01
C ILE A 148 -4.92 6.55 -2.87
N ILE A 149 -4.69 6.61 -4.18
CA ILE A 149 -4.70 5.43 -5.05
C ILE A 149 -3.33 5.19 -5.67
N GLY A 150 -2.96 3.91 -5.79
CA GLY A 150 -1.77 3.48 -6.51
C GLY A 150 -2.14 2.84 -7.84
N VAL A 151 -1.61 3.40 -8.94
CA VAL A 151 -1.87 2.90 -10.30
C VAL A 151 -0.56 2.62 -11.05
N ARG A 152 -0.63 1.72 -12.04
CA ARG A 152 0.45 1.48 -13.00
C ARG A 152 -0.11 1.19 -14.39
N SER A 153 -0.81 0.07 -14.55
CA SER A 153 -1.33 -0.38 -15.84
C SER A 153 -2.18 0.69 -16.55
N ILE A 154 -3.16 1.28 -15.85
CA ILE A 154 -4.10 2.24 -16.44
C ILE A 154 -3.44 3.50 -17.03
N VAL A 155 -2.23 3.84 -16.58
CA VAL A 155 -1.47 5.02 -17.07
C VAL A 155 -0.30 4.66 -17.97
N CYS A 156 -0.13 3.36 -18.28
CA CYS A 156 0.88 2.86 -19.22
C CYS A 156 0.27 2.70 -20.62
N GLU A 157 1.08 2.91 -21.64
CA GLU A 157 0.72 2.61 -23.03
C GLU A 157 0.24 1.15 -23.19
N GLY A 158 -0.82 0.97 -23.98
CA GLY A 158 -1.46 -0.34 -24.15
C GLY A 158 -2.05 -0.95 -22.87
N TYR A 159 -2.13 -0.17 -21.79
CA TYR A 159 -2.50 -0.60 -20.45
C TYR A 159 -1.61 -1.74 -19.88
N ASP A 160 -0.39 -1.85 -20.40
CA ASP A 160 0.56 -2.90 -20.05
C ASP A 160 1.61 -2.39 -19.06
N ARG A 161 1.62 -2.97 -17.86
CA ARG A 161 2.58 -2.62 -16.79
C ARG A 161 4.02 -3.09 -17.05
N ASN A 162 4.22 -4.06 -17.93
CA ASN A 162 5.50 -4.71 -18.19
C ASN A 162 6.18 -4.10 -19.41
N ASN A 163 5.45 -3.94 -20.52
CA ASN A 163 6.00 -3.42 -21.77
C ASN A 163 5.61 -1.95 -22.05
N GLY A 164 4.52 -1.47 -21.43
CA GLY A 164 4.04 -0.11 -21.62
C GLY A 164 4.79 0.92 -20.78
N ILE A 165 4.98 2.11 -21.35
CA ILE A 165 5.59 3.25 -20.67
C ILE A 165 4.48 4.17 -20.16
N ILE A 166 4.70 4.81 -19.01
CA ILE A 166 3.77 5.80 -18.46
C ILE A 166 3.59 6.95 -19.47
N ARG A 167 2.35 7.33 -19.75
CA ARG A 167 2.01 8.43 -20.66
C ARG A 167 1.29 9.56 -19.91
N GLY A 168 1.74 10.79 -20.10
CA GLY A 168 1.19 11.98 -19.44
C GLY A 168 -0.31 12.15 -19.68
N HIS A 169 -0.77 12.01 -20.93
CA HIS A 169 -2.19 12.13 -21.27
C HIS A 169 -3.07 11.09 -20.54
N LEU A 170 -2.58 9.86 -20.31
CA LEU A 170 -3.34 8.85 -19.55
C LEU A 170 -3.45 9.20 -18.06
N ILE A 171 -2.45 9.90 -17.50
CA ILE A 171 -2.53 10.43 -16.13
C ILE A 171 -3.58 11.54 -16.06
N GLU A 172 -3.60 12.43 -17.04
CA GLU A 172 -4.57 13.53 -17.13
C GLU A 172 -6.00 13.00 -17.28
N GLU A 173 -6.21 11.99 -18.14
CA GLU A 173 -7.49 11.30 -18.28
C GLU A 173 -7.93 10.64 -16.97
N LEU A 174 -7.06 9.87 -16.33
CA LEU A 174 -7.37 9.25 -15.03
C LEU A 174 -7.75 10.31 -13.99
N LYS A 175 -7.03 11.42 -13.94
CA LYS A 175 -7.32 12.52 -13.02
C LYS A 175 -8.69 13.11 -13.32
N ALA A 176 -9.01 13.41 -14.59
CA ALA A 176 -10.32 13.93 -14.97
C ALA A 176 -11.43 12.95 -14.58
N GLU A 177 -11.27 11.64 -14.85
CA GLU A 177 -12.24 10.62 -14.50
C GLU A 177 -12.44 10.48 -12.98
N LEU A 178 -11.39 10.64 -12.17
CA LEU A 178 -11.49 10.56 -10.71
C LEU A 178 -12.19 11.75 -10.07
N TYR A 179 -12.04 12.95 -10.64
CA TYR A 179 -12.58 14.20 -10.08
C TYR A 179 -13.85 14.72 -10.79
N ALA A 180 -14.31 14.04 -11.84
CA ALA A 180 -15.63 14.24 -12.44
C ALA A 180 -16.76 13.75 -11.53
#